data_AF-A0A9E3W2U1-F1
#
_entry.id   AF-A0A9E3W2U1-F1
#
_cell.length_a   1.000
_cell.length_b   1.000
_cell.length_c   1.000
_cell.angle_alpha   90.00
_cell.angle_beta   90.00
_cell.angle_gamma   90.00
#
_symmetry.space_group_name_H-M   'P 1'
#
loop_
_entity.id
_entity.type
_entity.pdbx_description
1 polymer ?
#
loop_
_entity_poly.entity_id
_entity_poly.type
_entity_poly.pdbx_seq_one_letter_code
_entity_poly.pdbx_strand_id
1 'polypeptide(L)'
;MNQPEKPNLDLINQVQQARMQHDADAVPSQVSGVYWIEAKRSAAFQASGPTPRAGYWRIDTTLDQVDELWATIKAATAAGQLGYKSKVATASRDAYANSRVIHVLTYDHMDQADVDRVRAALEQLDIPGDLTYHAD
;
A
#
# COMPACT_ATOMS: atom_id res chain seq x y z
N MET A 1 -24.20 33.74 3.68
CA MET A 1 -22.99 32.91 3.90
C MET A 1 -23.42 31.47 3.75
N ASN A 2 -23.05 30.81 2.65
CA ASN A 2 -23.30 29.37 2.48
C ASN A 2 -22.26 28.61 3.30
N GLN A 3 -22.69 27.86 4.32
CA GLN A 3 -21.81 26.88 4.94
C GLN A 3 -21.51 25.78 3.91
N PRO A 4 -20.26 25.32 3.77
CA PRO A 4 -19.97 24.18 2.92
C PRO A 4 -20.72 22.96 3.47
N GLU A 5 -21.44 22.27 2.58
CA GLU A 5 -22.11 21.02 2.89
C GLU A 5 -21.12 20.05 3.53
N LYS A 6 -21.47 19.49 4.70
CA LYS A 6 -20.62 18.52 5.37
C LYS A 6 -20.51 17.27 4.50
N PRO A 7 -19.31 16.70 4.31
CA PRO A 7 -19.14 15.49 3.51
C PRO A 7 -20.00 14.35 4.05
N ASN A 8 -20.74 13.67 3.17
CA ASN A 8 -21.52 12.49 3.53
C ASN A 8 -20.57 11.32 3.81
N LEU A 9 -20.29 11.07 5.09
CA LEU A 9 -19.34 10.05 5.53
C LEU A 9 -19.76 8.63 5.13
N ASP A 10 -21.06 8.34 5.11
CA ASP A 10 -21.57 7.02 4.72
C ASP A 10 -21.32 6.76 3.24
N LEU A 11 -21.57 7.76 2.39
CA LEU A 11 -21.27 7.67 0.96
C LEU A 11 -19.76 7.51 0.72
N ILE A 12 -18.93 8.27 1.44
CA ILE A 12 -17.46 8.15 1.36
C ILE A 12 -17.02 6.74 1.73
N ASN A 13 -17.55 6.19 2.83
CA ASN A 13 -17.23 4.83 3.27
C ASN A 13 -17.67 3.78 2.25
N GLN A 14 -18.88 3.90 1.69
CA GLN A 14 -19.38 2.98 0.64
C GLN A 14 -18.50 3.00 -0.61
N VAL A 15 -18.12 4.17 -1.10
CA VAL A 15 -17.23 4.31 -2.26
C VAL A 15 -15.85 3.72 -1.97
N GLN A 16 -15.33 3.94 -0.77
CA GLN A 16 -14.05 3.34 -0.35
C GLN A 16 -14.13 1.81 -0.29
N GLN A 17 -15.20 1.24 0.26
CA GLN A 17 -15.39 -0.21 0.32
C GLN A 17 -15.53 -0.81 -1.08
N ALA A 18 -16.32 -0.18 -1.97
CA ALA A 18 -16.48 -0.63 -3.34
C ALA A 18 -15.15 -0.61 -4.11
N ARG A 19 -14.33 0.43 -3.91
CA ARG A 19 -12.98 0.49 -4.49
C ARG A 19 -12.06 -0.56 -3.92
N MET A 20 -12.06 -0.76 -2.60
CA MET A 20 -11.24 -1.79 -1.95
C MET A 20 -11.61 -3.21 -2.39
N GLN A 21 -12.90 -3.49 -2.62
CA GLN A 21 -13.33 -4.77 -3.17
C GLN A 21 -12.77 -4.99 -4.57
N HIS A 22 -12.75 -3.94 -5.41
CA HIS A 22 -12.14 -4.01 -6.73
C HIS A 22 -10.61 -4.19 -6.65
N ASP A 23 -9.95 -3.51 -5.71
CA ASP A 23 -8.51 -3.66 -5.48
C ASP A 23 -8.12 -5.06 -4.99
N ALA A 24 -9.02 -5.75 -4.28
CA ALA A 24 -8.82 -7.10 -3.79
C ALA A 24 -8.72 -8.14 -4.92
N ASP A 25 -9.26 -7.87 -6.10
CA ASP A 25 -9.17 -8.78 -7.25
C ASP A 25 -8.30 -8.19 -8.39
N ALA A 26 -7.76 -6.99 -8.18
CA ALA A 26 -6.98 -6.29 -9.18
C ALA A 26 -5.59 -6.90 -9.41
N VAL A 27 -5.24 -7.03 -10.69
CA VAL A 27 -3.92 -7.42 -11.18
C VAL A 27 -3.20 -6.15 -11.64
N PRO A 28 -2.16 -5.67 -10.93
CA PRO A 28 -1.55 -4.36 -11.18
C PRO A 28 -1.12 -4.13 -12.63
N SER A 29 -0.60 -5.15 -13.30
CA SER A 29 -0.17 -5.06 -14.70
C SER A 29 -1.32 -4.79 -15.69
N GLN A 30 -2.55 -5.13 -15.31
CA GLN A 30 -3.74 -5.06 -16.17
C GLN A 30 -4.62 -3.85 -15.88
N VAL A 31 -4.33 -3.07 -14.84
CA VAL A 31 -5.11 -1.90 -14.44
C VAL A 31 -4.51 -0.63 -15.04
N SER A 32 -5.27 0.05 -15.89
CA SER A 32 -4.86 1.33 -16.50
C SER A 32 -5.66 2.55 -16.01
N GLY A 33 -6.82 2.33 -15.39
CA GLY A 33 -7.74 3.39 -14.96
C GLY A 33 -7.58 3.89 -13.52
N VAL A 34 -6.75 3.23 -12.71
CA VAL A 34 -6.58 3.54 -11.28
C VAL A 34 -5.11 3.54 -10.93
N TYR A 35 -4.52 4.69 -10.57
CA TYR A 35 -3.09 4.84 -10.32
C TYR A 35 -2.51 3.97 -9.20
N TRP A 36 -3.31 3.66 -8.17
CA TRP A 36 -2.88 2.88 -7.01
C TRP A 36 -3.94 1.85 -6.63
N ILE A 37 -3.51 0.60 -6.49
CA ILE A 37 -4.25 -0.48 -5.83
C ILE A 37 -3.75 -0.56 -4.40
N GLU A 38 -4.64 -0.72 -3.43
CA GLU A 38 -4.28 -0.79 -2.02
C GLU A 38 -4.63 -2.14 -1.37
N ALA A 39 -3.83 -2.51 -0.37
CA ALA A 39 -4.11 -3.61 0.55
C ALA A 39 -3.99 -3.06 1.97
N LYS A 40 -4.99 -3.35 2.82
CA LYS A 40 -4.96 -2.97 4.23
C LYS A 40 -4.75 -4.18 5.10
N ARG A 41 -4.11 -3.95 6.24
CA ARG A 41 -4.06 -4.94 7.32
C ARG A 41 -5.48 -5.31 7.74
N SER A 42 -5.73 -6.61 7.96
CA SER A 42 -7.04 -7.08 8.42
C SER A 42 -7.43 -6.46 9.76
N ALA A 43 -8.74 -6.24 9.98
CA ALA A 43 -9.29 -5.68 11.20
C ALA A 43 -8.86 -6.45 12.47
N ALA A 44 -8.60 -7.75 12.34
CA ALA A 44 -8.09 -8.59 13.43
C ALA A 44 -6.72 -8.15 13.99
N PHE A 45 -5.95 -7.38 13.20
CA PHE A 45 -4.60 -6.91 13.55
C PHE A 45 -4.50 -5.37 13.56
N GLN A 46 -5.65 -4.69 13.42
CA GLN A 46 -5.68 -3.24 13.22
C GLN A 46 -5.40 -2.52 14.55
N ALA A 47 -4.26 -1.85 14.62
CA ALA A 47 -3.92 -0.92 15.68
C ALA A 47 -4.51 0.48 15.40
N SER A 48 -4.18 1.45 16.25
CA SER A 48 -4.40 2.88 16.01
C SER A 48 -3.94 3.28 14.60
N GLY A 49 -4.68 4.18 13.95
CA GLY A 49 -4.35 4.67 12.61
C GLY A 49 -2.97 5.36 12.54
N PRO A 50 -2.49 5.68 11.31
CA PRO A 50 -1.19 6.34 11.13
C PRO A 50 -1.13 7.68 11.87
N THR A 51 0.05 8.01 12.39
CA THR A 51 0.33 9.35 12.93
C THR A 51 0.75 10.29 11.80
N PRO A 52 0.87 11.61 12.05
CA PRO A 52 1.45 12.54 11.08
C PRO A 52 2.90 12.23 10.69
N ARG A 53 3.56 11.30 11.40
CA ARG A 53 4.92 10.84 11.14
C ARG A 53 4.93 9.51 10.41
N ALA A 54 3.90 9.17 9.64
CA ALA A 54 3.91 7.94 8.85
C ALA A 54 5.16 7.87 7.94
N GLY A 55 5.48 6.67 7.48
CA GLY A 55 6.56 6.45 6.53
C GLY A 55 6.25 5.26 5.63
N TYR A 56 7.17 4.92 4.75
CA TYR A 56 7.04 3.75 3.91
C TYR A 56 8.37 3.18 3.46
N TRP A 57 8.39 1.85 3.31
CA TRP A 57 9.37 1.16 2.51
C TRP A 57 8.95 1.21 1.04
N ARG A 58 9.86 1.65 0.18
CA ARG A 58 9.72 1.66 -1.28
C ARG A 58 10.43 0.44 -1.85
N ILE A 59 9.73 -0.25 -2.74
CA ILE A 59 10.20 -1.39 -3.50
C ILE A 59 10.00 -1.07 -4.98
N ASP A 60 11.09 -0.99 -5.73
CA ASP A 60 11.03 -0.85 -7.19
C ASP A 60 10.93 -2.24 -7.85
N THR A 61 10.08 -2.37 -8.85
CA THR A 61 9.84 -3.62 -9.57
C THR A 61 9.52 -3.32 -11.04
N THR A 62 9.20 -4.35 -11.82
CA THR A 62 8.87 -4.23 -13.24
C THR A 62 7.44 -4.70 -13.53
N LEU A 63 6.89 -4.36 -14.70
CA LEU A 63 5.58 -4.83 -15.14
C LEU A 63 5.49 -6.35 -15.16
N ASP A 64 6.59 -7.02 -15.51
CA ASP A 64 6.64 -8.49 -15.62
C ASP A 64 6.67 -9.19 -14.24
N GLN A 65 7.08 -8.48 -13.19
CA GLN A 65 7.25 -9.01 -11.83
C GLN A 65 6.19 -8.50 -10.83
N VAL A 66 5.54 -7.38 -11.15
CA VAL A 66 4.70 -6.64 -10.19
C VAL A 66 3.54 -7.47 -9.67
N ASP A 67 2.94 -8.35 -10.48
CA ASP A 67 1.75 -9.09 -10.09
C ASP A 67 2.05 -10.13 -9.01
N GLU A 68 3.10 -10.94 -9.21
CA GLU A 68 3.56 -11.94 -8.25
C GLU A 68 4.05 -11.26 -6.96
N LEU A 69 4.85 -10.21 -7.10
CA LEU A 69 5.37 -9.47 -5.97
C LEU A 69 4.24 -8.79 -5.17
N TRP A 70 3.26 -8.20 -5.86
CA TRP A 70 2.10 -7.59 -5.21
C TRP A 70 1.25 -8.61 -4.48
N ALA A 71 1.02 -9.79 -5.05
CA ALA A 71 0.27 -10.86 -4.38
C ALA A 71 0.90 -11.24 -3.04
N THR A 72 2.24 -11.40 -3.00
CA THR A 72 3.00 -11.67 -1.79
C THR A 72 2.88 -10.55 -0.76
N ILE A 73 3.13 -9.30 -1.16
CA ILE A 73 3.03 -8.13 -0.26
C ILE A 73 1.61 -7.97 0.28
N LYS A 74 0.61 -8.10 -0.58
CA LYS A 74 -0.80 -7.98 -0.22
C LYS A 74 -1.20 -9.01 0.84
N ALA A 75 -0.80 -10.28 0.65
CA ALA A 75 -1.08 -11.34 1.61
C ALA A 75 -0.41 -11.05 2.97
N ALA A 76 0.87 -10.66 2.96
CA ALA A 76 1.61 -10.34 4.18
C ALA A 76 1.06 -9.11 4.91
N THR A 77 0.62 -8.09 4.18
CA THR A 77 -0.07 -6.92 4.76
C THR A 77 -1.38 -7.33 5.41
N ALA A 78 -2.22 -8.09 4.72
CA ALA A 78 -3.50 -8.55 5.26
C ALA A 78 -3.32 -9.38 6.54
N ALA A 79 -2.28 -10.21 6.59
CA ALA A 79 -1.89 -11.02 7.75
C ALA A 79 -1.25 -10.22 8.91
N GLY A 80 -1.08 -8.90 8.77
CA GLY A 80 -0.48 -8.04 9.79
C GLY A 80 1.03 -8.17 9.95
N GLN A 81 1.70 -8.88 9.04
CA GLN A 81 3.14 -9.05 9.04
C GLN A 81 3.87 -7.79 8.58
N LEU A 82 3.26 -7.02 7.68
CA LEU A 82 3.81 -5.75 7.21
C LEU A 82 3.20 -4.56 7.98
N GLY A 83 3.28 -3.36 7.41
CA GLY A 83 2.72 -2.15 8.00
C GLY A 83 1.18 -2.13 8.03
N TYR A 84 0.59 -0.95 8.21
CA TYR A 84 -0.88 -0.83 8.30
C TYR A 84 -1.56 -0.88 6.92
N LYS A 85 -0.82 -0.54 5.87
CA LYS A 85 -1.29 -0.50 4.48
C LYS A 85 -0.12 -0.72 3.52
N SER A 86 -0.40 -1.34 2.37
CA SER A 86 0.49 -1.33 1.21
C SER A 86 -0.26 -0.82 -0.01
N LYS A 87 0.47 -0.25 -0.97
CA LYS A 87 -0.09 0.18 -2.25
C LYS A 87 0.89 -0.07 -3.39
N VAL A 88 0.37 -0.42 -4.56
CA VAL A 88 1.15 -0.65 -5.77
C VAL A 88 0.70 0.30 -6.87
N ALA A 89 1.67 0.92 -7.53
CA ALA A 89 1.41 1.77 -8.69
C ALA A 89 1.11 0.89 -9.90
N THR A 90 0.02 1.16 -10.59
CA THR A 90 -0.43 0.39 -11.77
C THR A 90 0.08 0.99 -13.08
N ALA A 91 0.25 2.31 -13.10
CA ALA A 91 0.73 3.08 -14.23
C ALA A 91 2.06 3.74 -13.89
N SER A 92 3.00 3.68 -14.83
CA SER A 92 4.18 4.54 -14.78
C SER A 92 3.84 5.93 -15.33
N ARG A 93 4.60 6.95 -14.90
CA ARG A 93 4.50 8.31 -15.47
C ARG A 93 4.95 8.36 -16.93
N ASP A 94 5.71 7.36 -17.37
CA ASP A 94 6.06 7.12 -18.75
C ASP A 94 5.26 5.90 -19.25
N ALA A 95 4.46 6.10 -20.29
CA ALA A 95 3.57 5.07 -20.85
C ALA A 95 4.32 3.83 -21.36
N TYR A 96 5.63 3.94 -21.63
CA TYR A 96 6.47 2.83 -22.07
C TYR A 96 7.38 2.28 -20.96
N ALA A 97 7.33 2.86 -19.77
CA ALA A 97 8.21 2.42 -18.69
C ALA A 97 7.70 1.12 -18.08
N ASN A 98 8.58 0.11 -18.15
CA ASN A 98 8.44 -1.15 -17.44
C ASN A 98 8.47 -0.97 -15.91
N SER A 99 8.86 0.20 -15.39
CA SER A 99 8.98 0.42 -13.95
C SER A 99 7.64 0.41 -13.22
N ARG A 100 7.62 -0.25 -12.07
CA ARG A 100 6.51 -0.29 -11.11
C ARG A 100 7.07 -0.06 -9.71
N VAL A 101 6.22 0.42 -8.81
CA VAL A 101 6.64 0.72 -7.45
C VAL A 101 5.57 0.24 -6.46
N ILE A 102 6.04 -0.35 -5.36
CA ILE A 102 5.22 -0.75 -4.23
C ILE A 102 5.66 0.03 -3.00
N HIS A 103 4.71 0.60 -2.27
CA HIS A 103 4.95 1.21 -0.97
C HIS A 103 4.33 0.34 0.12
N VAL A 104 5.09 0.05 1.17
CA VAL A 104 4.63 -0.61 2.39
C VAL A 104 4.69 0.40 3.53
N LEU A 105 3.53 0.86 4.01
CA LEU A 105 3.42 2.03 4.88
C LEU A 105 3.49 1.63 6.36
N THR A 106 4.41 2.27 7.09
CA THR A 106 4.54 2.23 8.55
C THR A 106 3.73 3.38 9.16
N TYR A 107 3.25 3.19 10.39
CA TYR A 107 2.32 4.13 11.01
C TYR A 107 3.01 5.36 11.64
N ASP A 108 4.27 5.21 12.08
CA ASP A 108 5.11 6.25 12.67
C ASP A 108 6.59 5.91 12.46
N HIS A 109 7.34 6.77 11.78
CA HIS A 109 8.76 6.55 11.49
C HIS A 109 9.66 6.68 12.73
N MET A 110 9.16 7.22 13.84
CA MET A 110 9.89 7.24 15.10
C MET A 110 9.68 5.98 15.93
N ASP A 111 8.70 5.12 15.58
CA ASP A 111 8.64 3.77 16.12
C ASP A 111 9.61 2.87 15.36
N GLN A 112 10.89 2.96 15.72
CA GLN A 112 11.95 2.18 15.09
C GLN A 112 11.70 0.67 15.25
N ALA A 113 11.02 0.23 16.31
CA ALA A 113 10.70 -1.18 16.49
C ALA A 113 9.70 -1.69 15.44
N ASP A 114 8.66 -0.91 15.11
CA ASP A 114 7.75 -1.27 14.01
C ASP A 114 8.45 -1.16 12.65
N VAL A 115 9.25 -0.12 12.42
CA VAL A 115 10.01 0.05 11.16
C VAL A 115 10.93 -1.14 10.90
N ASP A 116 11.70 -1.56 11.91
CA ASP A 116 12.63 -2.70 11.82
C ASP A 116 11.89 -4.03 11.70
N ARG A 117 10.75 -4.19 12.40
CA ARG A 117 9.88 -5.37 12.26
C ARG A 117 9.35 -5.52 10.83
N VAL A 118 8.89 -4.41 10.23
CA VAL A 118 8.41 -4.42 8.84
C VAL A 118 9.56 -4.70 7.87
N ARG A 119 10.75 -4.13 8.10
CA ARG A 119 11.94 -4.42 7.30
C ARG A 119 12.30 -5.90 7.33
N ALA A 120 12.40 -6.49 8.52
CA ALA A 120 12.74 -7.90 8.68
C ALA A 120 11.70 -8.82 8.02
N ALA A 121 10.42 -8.46 8.11
CA ALA A 121 9.36 -9.18 7.40
C ALA A 121 9.50 -9.08 5.87
N LEU A 122 9.88 -7.92 5.33
CA LEU A 122 10.17 -7.77 3.90
C LEU A 122 11.38 -8.60 3.47
N GLU A 123 12.45 -8.61 4.26
CA GLU A 123 13.64 -9.42 3.98
C GLU A 123 13.32 -10.93 3.98
N GLN A 124 12.41 -11.39 4.84
CA GLN A 124 11.95 -12.78 4.88
C GLN A 124 11.09 -13.19 3.67
N LEU A 125 10.47 -12.23 2.97
CA LEU A 125 9.67 -12.49 1.77
C LEU A 125 10.52 -12.58 0.50
N ASP A 126 11.85 -12.47 0.62
CA ASP A 126 12.81 -12.53 -0.49
C ASP A 126 12.48 -11.53 -1.62
N ILE A 127 12.15 -10.30 -1.21
CA ILE A 127 11.78 -9.23 -2.14
C ILE A 127 13.00 -8.84 -2.99
N PRO A 128 12.89 -8.80 -4.33
CA PRO A 128 14.01 -8.43 -5.19
C PRO A 128 14.34 -6.93 -5.06
N GLY A 129 15.65 -6.63 -5.05
CA GLY A 129 16.16 -5.26 -5.10
C GLY A 129 16.39 -4.60 -3.73
N ASP A 130 16.75 -3.32 -3.76
CA ASP A 130 17.05 -2.54 -2.55
C ASP A 130 15.77 -2.02 -1.89
N LEU A 131 15.66 -2.22 -0.57
CA LEU A 131 14.60 -1.63 0.24
C LEU A 131 15.01 -0.23 0.68
N THR A 132 14.31 0.80 0.21
CA THR A 132 14.56 2.20 0.62
C THR A 132 13.45 2.68 1.54
N TYR A 133 13.80 3.26 2.69
CA TYR A 133 12.82 3.84 3.60
C TYR A 133 12.67 5.35 3.42
N HIS A 134 11.43 5.83 3.46
CA HIS A 134 11.08 7.25 3.38
C HIS A 134 10.16 7.63 4.55
N ALA A 135 10.51 8.69 5.27
CA ALA A 135 9.59 9.36 6.19
C ALA A 135 8.74 10.37 5.40
N ASP A 136 7.44 10.45 5.68
CA ASP A 136 6.53 11.49 5.14
C ASP A 136 6.63 12.81 5.92
#